data_AF-A0A9E3L541-F1
#
_entry.id   AF-A0A9E3L541-F1
#
_cell.length_a   1.000
_cell.length_b   1.000
_cell.length_c   1.000
_cell.angle_alpha   90.00
_cell.angle_beta   90.00
_cell.angle_gamma   90.00
#
_symmetry.space_group_name_H-M   'P 1'
#
loop_
_entity.id
_entity.type
_entity.pdbx_description
1 polymer ?
#
loop_
_entity_poly.entity_id
_entity_poly.type
_entity_poly.pdbx_seq_one_letter_code
_entity_poly.pdbx_strand_id
1 'polypeptide(L)'
;MVGAPRGYPIVLAPPADLCGLAITEGIEDALSVHEATGLGAWAAGAASLLPALAAVVPEWIECVTIMVDDDDAGRSNADTLAKRLDRRRFDVRLVLPK
;
A
#
# COMPACT_ATOMS: atom_id res chain seq x y z
N MET A 1 14.46 -11.99 1.90
CA MET A 1 13.39 -12.06 2.92
C MET A 1 13.65 -13.25 3.82
N VAL A 2 13.70 -13.06 5.15
CA VAL A 2 13.89 -14.16 6.11
C VAL A 2 12.52 -14.49 6.70
N GLY A 3 11.69 -15.23 5.96
CA GLY A 3 10.33 -15.60 6.35
C GLY A 3 9.31 -15.53 5.22
N ALA A 4 8.08 -16.02 5.47
CA ALA A 4 6.95 -15.99 4.54
C ALA A 4 5.80 -15.16 5.13
N PRO A 5 5.79 -13.83 4.92
CA PRO A 5 4.72 -12.98 5.42
C PRO A 5 3.39 -13.41 4.79
N ARG A 6 2.37 -13.61 5.66
CA ARG A 6 1.07 -14.21 5.30
C ARG A 6 0.10 -13.22 4.65
N GLY A 7 0.60 -12.28 3.86
CA GLY A 7 -0.21 -11.26 3.20
C GLY A 7 -0.75 -10.17 4.15
N TYR A 8 -0.14 -10.00 5.32
CA TYR A 8 -0.44 -8.91 6.24
C TYR A 8 0.59 -7.79 6.10
N PRO A 9 0.18 -6.52 6.27
CA PRO A 9 1.07 -5.37 6.21
C PRO A 9 1.94 -5.27 7.48
N ILE A 10 3.05 -4.55 7.35
CA ILE A 10 3.65 -3.85 8.48
C ILE A 10 2.87 -2.55 8.64
N VAL A 11 2.17 -2.38 9.77
CA VAL A 11 1.36 -1.19 10.04
C VAL A 11 2.21 -0.15 10.74
N LEU A 12 2.51 0.95 10.06
CA LEU A 12 3.28 2.07 10.62
C LEU A 12 2.35 3.12 11.24
N ALA A 13 1.19 3.34 10.60
CA ALA A 13 0.10 4.12 11.15
C ALA A 13 -1.24 3.42 10.83
N PRO A 14 -2.15 3.26 11.80
CA PRO A 14 -3.48 2.73 11.52
C PRO A 14 -4.24 3.72 10.61
N PRO A 15 -5.13 3.24 9.73
CA PRO A 15 -6.00 4.16 9.01
C PRO A 15 -6.88 4.93 10.01
N ALA A 16 -6.93 6.24 9.80
CA ALA A 16 -7.57 7.22 10.67
C ALA A 16 -8.85 7.78 10.02
N ASP A 17 -9.43 8.83 10.61
CA ASP A 17 -10.72 9.42 10.22
C ASP A 17 -10.78 9.97 8.78
N LEU A 18 -9.65 10.03 8.07
CA LEU A 18 -9.58 10.40 6.66
C LEU A 18 -10.08 9.29 5.71
N CYS A 19 -10.38 8.09 6.22
CA CYS A 19 -10.77 6.91 5.43
C CYS A 19 -9.80 6.58 4.28
N GLY A 20 -8.55 7.05 4.38
CA GLY A 20 -7.50 6.90 3.37
C GLY A 20 -6.34 6.07 3.89
N LEU A 21 -5.76 5.26 3.00
CA LEU A 21 -4.66 4.37 3.30
C LEU A 21 -3.55 4.51 2.25
N ALA A 22 -2.33 4.81 2.71
CA ALA A 22 -1.11 4.70 1.92
C ALA A 22 -0.53 3.29 2.03
N ILE A 23 -0.17 2.68 0.90
CA ILE A 23 0.53 1.40 0.83
C ILE A 23 1.84 1.59 0.08
N THR A 24 2.94 1.12 0.65
CA THR A 24 4.29 1.22 0.09
C THR A 24 5.01 -0.13 0.12
N GLU A 25 6.16 -0.22 -0.55
CA GLU A 25 7.06 -1.36 -0.40
C GLU A 25 7.82 -1.30 0.93
N GLY A 26 8.57 -0.23 1.16
CA GLY A 26 9.42 -0.01 2.33
C GLY A 26 8.73 0.70 3.49
N ILE A 27 9.25 0.51 4.71
CA ILE A 27 8.71 1.14 5.92
C ILE A 27 9.04 2.64 5.98
N GLU A 28 10.14 3.03 5.36
CA GLU A 28 10.65 4.40 5.26
C GLU A 28 9.69 5.28 4.46
N ASP A 29 9.19 4.78 3.33
CA ASP A 29 8.21 5.48 2.51
C ASP A 29 6.85 5.55 3.21
N ALA A 30 6.41 4.45 3.84
CA ALA A 30 5.16 4.45 4.60
C ALA A 30 5.17 5.54 5.67
N LEU A 31 6.25 5.62 6.45
CA LEU A 31 6.39 6.64 7.49
C LEU A 31 6.46 8.06 6.89
N SER A 32 7.22 8.24 5.80
CA SER A 32 7.33 9.54 5.12
C SER A 32 5.97 10.05 4.62
N VAL A 33 5.14 9.17 4.05
CA VAL A 33 3.79 9.53 3.60
C VAL A 33 2.89 9.86 4.77
N HIS A 34 2.95 9.07 5.86
CA HIS A 34 2.18 9.37 7.06
C HIS A 34 2.55 10.75 7.61
N GLU A 35 3.84 11.05 7.78
CA GLU A 35 4.30 12.35 8.29
C GLU A 35 3.88 13.51 7.38
N ALA A 36 3.87 13.30 6.07
CA ALA A 36 3.50 14.33 5.10
C ALA A 36 1.98 14.57 4.98
N THR A 37 1.16 13.56 5.25
CA THR A 37 -0.29 13.58 4.88
C THR A 37 -1.25 13.31 6.03
N GLY A 38 -0.79 12.67 7.11
CA GLY A 38 -1.63 12.16 8.20
C GLY A 38 -2.45 10.91 7.85
N LEU A 39 -2.30 10.33 6.65
CA LEU A 39 -3.01 9.11 6.25
C LEU A 39 -2.52 7.89 7.05
N GLY A 40 -3.38 6.86 7.16
CA GLY A 40 -2.88 5.54 7.58
C GLY A 40 -1.80 5.06 6.61
N ALA A 41 -0.80 4.33 7.10
CA ALA A 41 0.34 3.94 6.29
C ALA A 41 0.82 2.53 6.58
N TRP A 42 0.85 1.71 5.54
CA TRP A 42 1.25 0.31 5.55
C TRP A 42 2.41 0.07 4.60
N ALA A 43 3.34 -0.80 5.01
CA ALA A 43 4.39 -1.31 4.14
C ALA A 43 4.19 -2.80 3.87
N ALA A 44 4.48 -3.24 2.65
CA ALA A 44 4.49 -4.65 2.28
C ALA A 44 5.76 -5.38 2.75
N GLY A 45 6.88 -4.65 2.88
CA GLY A 45 8.20 -5.17 3.21
C GLY A 45 8.99 -5.74 2.03
N ALA A 46 8.37 -5.84 0.85
CA ALA A 46 8.99 -6.13 -0.45
C ALA A 46 7.97 -5.97 -1.60
N ALA A 47 8.44 -5.67 -2.82
CA ALA A 47 7.63 -5.48 -4.02
C ALA A 47 6.64 -6.62 -4.24
N SER A 48 7.15 -7.86 -4.17
CA SER A 48 6.40 -9.08 -4.45
C SER A 48 5.26 -9.37 -3.47
N LEU A 49 5.20 -8.66 -2.35
CA LEU A 49 4.17 -8.81 -1.33
C LEU A 49 3.02 -7.82 -1.46
N LEU A 50 3.21 -6.71 -2.20
CA LEU A 50 2.18 -5.68 -2.42
C LEU A 50 0.83 -6.30 -2.82
N PRO A 51 0.74 -7.23 -3.81
CA PRO A 51 -0.56 -7.71 -4.27
C PRO A 51 -1.36 -8.48 -3.22
N ALA A 52 -0.70 -9.03 -2.20
CA ALA A 52 -1.36 -9.80 -1.14
C ALA A 52 -2.12 -8.90 -0.16
N LEU A 53 -1.66 -7.65 0.03
CA LEU A 53 -2.29 -6.69 0.93
C LEU A 53 -3.71 -6.32 0.49
N ALA A 54 -4.03 -6.48 -0.80
CA ALA A 54 -5.36 -6.25 -1.33
C ALA A 54 -6.45 -7.04 -0.62
N ALA A 55 -6.15 -8.19 0.02
CA ALA A 55 -7.14 -9.00 0.72
C ALA A 55 -7.48 -8.49 2.13
N VAL A 56 -6.59 -7.68 2.73
CA VAL A 56 -6.69 -7.26 4.13
C VAL A 56 -6.99 -5.78 4.31
N VAL A 57 -7.09 -5.01 3.21
CA VAL A 57 -7.62 -3.63 3.27
C VAL A 57 -9.06 -3.66 3.77
N PRO A 58 -9.40 -2.93 4.86
CA PRO A 58 -10.75 -2.88 5.40
C PRO A 58 -11.72 -2.23 4.43
N GLU A 59 -12.97 -2.69 4.41
CA GLU A 59 -14.00 -2.22 3.47
C GLU A 59 -14.46 -0.77 3.70
N TRP A 60 -14.19 -0.22 4.88
CA TRP A 60 -14.50 1.18 5.21
C TRP A 60 -13.45 2.18 4.69
N ILE A 61 -12.33 1.70 4.15
CA ILE A 61 -11.40 2.57 3.43
C ILE A 61 -12.06 3.02 2.13
N GLU A 62 -12.00 4.31 1.84
CA GLU A 62 -12.55 4.87 0.61
C GLU A 62 -11.49 4.96 -0.48
N CYS A 63 -10.27 5.39 -0.11
CA CYS A 63 -9.18 5.64 -1.04
C CYS A 63 -7.88 4.94 -0.60
N VAL A 64 -7.28 4.18 -1.52
CA VAL A 64 -5.96 3.57 -1.35
C VAL A 64 -4.96 4.24 -2.29
N THR A 65 -3.95 4.88 -1.71
CA THR A 65 -2.83 5.46 -2.45
C THR A 65 -1.65 4.49 -2.39
N ILE A 66 -1.14 4.06 -3.53
CA ILE A 66 -0.01 3.14 -3.65
C ILE A 66 1.19 3.96 -4.10
N MET A 67 2.22 4.06 -3.26
CA MET A 67 3.51 4.64 -3.65
C MET A 67 4.31 3.59 -4.39
N VAL A 68 4.72 3.90 -5.61
CA VAL A 68 5.37 2.95 -6.51
C VAL A 68 6.88 3.19 -6.50
N ASP A 69 7.66 2.13 -6.29
CA ASP A 69 9.12 2.19 -6.42
C ASP A 69 9.53 2.27 -7.90
N ASP A 70 10.67 2.91 -8.18
CA ASP A 70 11.14 3.16 -9.56
C ASP A 70 11.86 1.95 -10.17
N ASP A 71 11.29 0.76 -10.03
CA ASP A 71 11.79 -0.44 -10.69
C ASP A 71 10.65 -1.29 -11.29
N ASP A 72 11.01 -2.23 -12.15
CA ASP A 72 10.04 -3.07 -12.87
C ASP A 72 9.20 -3.92 -11.91
N ALA A 73 9.78 -4.37 -10.79
CA ALA A 73 9.11 -5.22 -9.83
C ALA A 73 8.07 -4.42 -9.02
N GLY A 74 8.46 -3.26 -8.51
CA GLY A 74 7.59 -2.31 -7.82
C GLY A 74 6.43 -1.88 -8.70
N ARG A 75 6.70 -1.46 -9.94
CA ARG A 75 5.68 -1.07 -10.93
C ARG A 75 4.68 -2.21 -11.23
N SER A 76 5.17 -3.41 -11.53
CA SER A 76 4.31 -4.56 -11.87
C SER A 76 3.44 -5.03 -10.69
N ASN A 77 4.02 -5.07 -9.49
CA ASN A 77 3.30 -5.50 -8.29
C ASN A 77 2.32 -4.44 -7.79
N ALA A 78 2.67 -3.15 -7.89
CA ALA A 78 1.77 -2.04 -7.58
C ALA A 78 0.55 -2.02 -8.53
N ASP A 79 0.75 -2.23 -9.83
CA ASP A 79 -0.35 -2.36 -10.79
C ASP A 79 -1.25 -3.57 -10.46
N THR A 80 -0.65 -4.70 -10.06
CA THR A 80 -1.42 -5.88 -9.65
C THR A 80 -2.23 -5.62 -8.37
N LEU A 81 -1.64 -4.94 -7.38
CA LEU A 81 -2.35 -4.49 -6.18
C LEU A 81 -3.51 -3.56 -6.54
N ALA A 82 -3.26 -2.57 -7.39
CA ALA A 82 -4.27 -1.61 -7.82
C ALA A 82 -5.47 -2.30 -8.48
N LYS A 83 -5.22 -3.22 -9.42
CA LYS A 83 -6.28 -4.02 -10.07
C LYS A 83 -7.09 -4.86 -9.09
N ARG A 84 -6.46 -5.39 -8.03
CA ARG A 84 -7.17 -6.18 -7.01
C ARG A 84 -8.04 -5.31 -6.11
N LEU A 85 -7.57 -4.11 -5.77
CA LEU A 85 -8.33 -3.13 -4.98
C LEU A 85 -9.48 -2.53 -5.78
N ASP A 86 -9.26 -2.20 -7.05
CA ASP A 86 -10.30 -1.72 -7.97
C ASP A 86 -11.46 -2.73 -8.11
N ARG A 87 -11.15 -4.03 -8.22
CA ARG A 87 -12.17 -5.10 -8.20
C ARG A 87 -12.97 -5.17 -6.89
N ARG A 88 -12.39 -4.68 -5.79
CA ARG A 88 -13.04 -4.52 -4.49
C ARG A 88 -13.72 -3.15 -4.33
N ARG A 89 -13.70 -2.30 -5.36
CA ARG A 89 -14.37 -0.98 -5.47
C ARG A 89 -13.76 0.14 -4.62
N PHE A 90 -12.49 0.06 -4.28
CA PHE A 90 -11.77 1.19 -3.68
C PHE A 90 -11.44 2.26 -4.74
N ASP A 91 -11.38 3.54 -4.36
CA ASP A 91 -10.68 4.57 -5.16
C ASP A 91 -9.17 4.27 -5.06
N VAL A 92 -8.50 4.02 -6.19
CA VAL A 92 -7.09 3.63 -6.18
C VAL A 92 -6.26 4.67 -6.91
N ARG A 93 -5.21 5.16 -6.25
CA ARG A 93 -4.27 6.13 -6.81
C ARG A 93 -2.86 5.57 -6.82
N LEU A 94 -2.25 5.48 -8.00
CA LEU A 94 -0.83 5.17 -8.14
C LEU A 94 -0.04 6.48 -8.16
N VAL A 95 0.91 6.62 -7.24
CA VAL A 95 1.85 7.74 -7.22
C VAL A 95 3.18 7.22 -7.71
N LEU A 96 3.57 7.70 -8.90
CA LEU A 96 4.85 7.35 -9.51
C LEU A 96 5.95 8.26 -8.96
N PRO A 97 7.18 7.73 -8.82
CA PRO A 97 8.34 8.54 -8.49
C PRO A 97 8.63 9.53 -9.65
N LYS A 98 9.25 10.66 -9.31
CA LYS A 98 9.57 11.73 -10.28
C LYS A 98 10.79 11.41 -11.12
#